data_AF-T1DHB7-F1
#
_entry.id   AF-T1DHB7-F1
#
_cell.length_a   1.000
_cell.length_b   1.000
_cell.length_c   1.000
_cell.angle_alpha   90.00
_cell.angle_beta   90.00
_cell.angle_gamma   90.00
#
_symmetry.space_group_name_H-M   'P 1'
#
loop_
_entity.id
_entity.type
_entity.pdbx_description
1 polymer ?
#
loop_
_entity_poly.entity_id
_entity_poly.type
_entity_poly.pdbx_seq_one_letter_code
_entity_poly.pdbx_strand_id
1 'polypeptide(L)'
;MFNALTQNEVLAANYPFATIEPNVGVVAVPDPRLDSLASLYSSKEIVSAMVTFVDIAGIVKGASVGEGLGNKFLASIRESDAICQVVRVFSDPDVIHVNGEISPSSDIETINTELILADLQTVENRLVKLAKEARKRPELAQALSALEKAHEILNSGNTIAGAVGSGKLDATFLNDLHLLSAKPFIYVFNVDEDALSDLELRARLAAMVAPAEIVVL
;
A
#
# COMPACT_ATOMS: atom_id res chain seq x y z
N MET A 1 7.63 -10.53 10.30
CA MET A 1 7.11 -9.16 10.46
C MET A 1 5.66 -9.14 10.97
N PHE A 2 4.67 -9.70 10.27
CA PHE A 2 3.26 -9.68 10.71
C PHE A 2 3.07 -10.20 12.15
N ASN A 3 3.68 -11.35 12.49
CA ASN A 3 3.63 -11.90 13.85
C ASN A 3 4.28 -11.00 14.92
N ALA A 4 5.27 -10.18 14.54
CA ALA A 4 5.90 -9.23 15.44
C ALA A 4 5.02 -7.99 15.66
N LEU A 5 4.32 -7.54 14.61
CA LEU A 5 3.34 -6.45 14.70
C LEU A 5 2.13 -6.85 15.55
N THR A 6 1.68 -8.11 15.47
CA THR A 6 0.53 -8.62 16.22
C THR A 6 0.90 -9.23 17.58
N GLN A 7 2.17 -9.16 17.99
CA GLN A 7 2.69 -9.68 19.27
C GLN A 7 2.27 -11.13 19.61
N ASN A 8 2.05 -12.02 18.63
CA ASN A 8 1.52 -13.39 18.83
C ASN A 8 0.20 -13.52 19.62
N GLU A 9 -0.31 -12.46 20.23
CA GLU A 9 -1.66 -12.35 20.74
C GLU A 9 -2.51 -11.76 19.62
N VAL A 10 -2.85 -12.60 18.64
CA VAL A 10 -4.20 -12.51 18.06
C VAL A 10 -5.14 -12.76 19.23
N LEU A 11 -5.40 -11.73 20.04
CA LEU A 11 -6.60 -11.63 20.83
C LEU A 11 -7.69 -11.64 19.78
N ALA A 12 -8.17 -12.84 19.50
CA ALA A 12 -9.44 -13.10 18.87
C ALA A 12 -10.49 -12.42 19.76
N ALA A 13 -10.64 -11.11 19.62
CA ALA A 13 -11.90 -10.47 19.90
C ALA A 13 -12.89 -11.20 19.00
N ASN A 14 -13.81 -11.93 19.62
CA ASN A 14 -14.78 -12.80 18.96
C ASN A 14 -15.61 -12.01 17.93
N TYR A 15 -15.16 -11.99 16.67
CA TYR A 15 -15.95 -11.55 15.54
C TYR A 15 -16.43 -12.80 14.77
N PRO A 16 -17.75 -13.10 14.69
CA PRO A 16 -18.23 -14.47 14.46
C PRO A 16 -18.29 -14.94 13.01
N PHE A 17 -17.58 -14.29 12.09
CA PHE A 17 -17.66 -14.62 10.67
C PHE A 17 -16.26 -14.54 10.08
N ALA A 18 -15.47 -15.59 10.29
CA ALA A 18 -14.17 -15.76 9.65
C ALA A 18 -14.22 -16.94 8.67
N THR A 19 -14.38 -16.65 7.38
CA THR A 19 -14.34 -17.64 6.29
C THR A 19 -13.14 -17.39 5.40
N ILE A 20 -12.11 -18.26 5.46
CA ILE A 20 -10.89 -18.22 4.61
C ILE A 20 -10.40 -16.76 4.41
N GLU A 21 -10.30 -16.04 5.51
CA GLU A 21 -9.99 -14.61 5.53
C GLU A 21 -8.48 -14.36 5.58
N PRO A 22 -7.98 -13.26 4.99
CA PRO A 22 -6.60 -12.84 5.18
C PRO A 22 -6.30 -12.70 6.67
N ASN A 23 -5.05 -12.92 7.10
CA ASN A 23 -4.74 -12.78 8.52
C ASN A 23 -4.95 -11.31 8.91
N VAL A 24 -5.92 -11.03 9.77
CA VAL A 24 -6.20 -9.68 10.27
C VAL A 24 -5.61 -9.54 11.67
N GLY A 25 -4.79 -8.51 11.87
CA GLY A 25 -4.22 -8.14 13.15
C GLY A 25 -4.63 -6.73 13.53
N VAL A 26 -5.05 -6.51 14.77
CA VAL A 26 -5.40 -5.18 15.26
C VAL A 26 -4.38 -4.77 16.32
N VAL A 27 -3.76 -3.61 16.13
CA VAL A 27 -2.67 -3.11 16.98
C VAL A 27 -3.05 -1.76 17.56
N ALA A 28 -2.86 -1.59 18.87
CA ALA A 28 -3.06 -0.31 19.54
C ALA A 28 -1.93 0.65 19.17
N VAL A 29 -2.26 1.88 18.79
CA VAL A 29 -1.29 2.93 18.48
C VAL A 29 -0.67 3.44 19.79
N PRO A 30 0.66 3.35 19.97
CA PRO A 30 1.33 3.92 21.13
C PRO A 30 1.23 5.45 21.08
N ASP A 31 0.63 6.05 22.12
CA ASP A 31 0.49 7.50 22.23
C ASP A 31 0.77 7.98 23.66
N PRO A 32 1.95 8.56 23.94
CA PRO A 32 2.33 9.00 25.30
C PRO A 32 1.46 10.15 25.83
N ARG A 33 0.66 10.80 24.97
CA ARG A 33 -0.30 11.82 25.39
C ARG A 33 -1.45 11.20 26.18
N LEU A 34 -1.83 9.96 25.87
CA LEU A 34 -2.89 9.25 26.60
C LEU A 34 -2.46 8.95 28.04
N ASP A 35 -1.20 8.54 28.25
CA ASP A 35 -0.66 8.29 29.59
C ASP A 35 -0.66 9.57 30.44
N SER A 36 -0.27 10.69 29.81
CA SER A 36 -0.27 12.00 30.45
C SER A 36 -1.68 12.44 30.87
N LEU A 37 -2.66 12.27 29.99
CA LEU A 37 -4.06 12.58 30.28
C LEU A 37 -4.65 11.65 31.35
N ALA A 38 -4.35 10.35 31.27
CA ALA A 38 -4.81 9.37 32.24
C ALA A 38 -4.29 9.70 33.65
N SER A 39 -3.03 10.14 33.76
CA SER A 39 -2.45 10.60 35.02
C SER A 39 -3.13 11.88 35.54
N LEU A 40 -3.35 12.88 34.68
CA LEU A 40 -3.98 14.15 35.07
C LEU A 40 -5.42 13.98 35.58
N TYR A 41 -6.19 13.09 34.95
CA TYR A 41 -7.61 12.90 35.26
C TYR A 41 -7.88 11.67 36.12
N SER A 42 -6.83 10.92 36.53
CA SER A 42 -6.95 9.66 37.28
C SER A 42 -7.89 8.66 36.57
N SER A 43 -7.75 8.55 35.25
CA SER A 43 -8.57 7.65 34.44
C SER A 43 -8.37 6.20 34.86
N LYS A 44 -9.45 5.43 34.93
CA LYS A 44 -9.42 4.00 35.29
C LYS A 44 -8.92 3.11 34.14
N GLU A 45 -9.04 3.58 32.92
CA GLU A 45 -8.74 2.85 31.70
C GLU A 45 -8.21 3.81 30.63
N ILE A 46 -7.30 3.33 29.80
CA ILE A 46 -6.76 4.02 28.63
C ILE A 46 -7.26 3.27 27.39
N VAL A 47 -7.97 3.98 26.51
CA VAL A 47 -8.44 3.44 25.25
C VAL A 47 -7.61 4.05 24.12
N SER A 48 -6.73 3.24 23.53
CA SER A 48 -5.89 3.66 22.41
C SER A 48 -6.66 3.66 21.09
N ALA A 49 -6.21 4.47 20.14
CA ALA A 49 -6.61 4.28 18.74
C ALA A 49 -6.09 2.93 18.23
N MET A 50 -6.84 2.28 17.37
CA MET A 50 -6.50 0.96 16.82
C MET A 50 -6.18 1.09 15.33
N VAL A 51 -5.18 0.34 14.86
CA VAL A 51 -4.87 0.16 13.44
C VAL A 51 -5.03 -1.31 13.08
N THR A 52 -5.71 -1.56 11.97
CA THR A 52 -5.93 -2.90 11.43
C THR A 52 -4.92 -3.19 10.33
N PHE A 53 -4.15 -4.26 10.49
CA PHE A 53 -3.26 -4.81 9.48
C PHE A 53 -3.90 -6.03 8.85
N VAL A 54 -3.91 -6.08 7.53
CA VAL A 54 -4.35 -7.24 6.76
C VAL A 54 -3.13 -7.82 6.07
N ASP A 55 -2.79 -9.07 6.40
CA ASP A 55 -1.72 -9.81 5.75
C ASP A 55 -2.19 -10.28 4.38
N ILE A 56 -1.59 -9.73 3.33
CA ILE A 56 -1.93 -10.08 1.96
C ILE A 56 -0.75 -10.88 1.40
N ALA A 57 -1.00 -12.17 1.10
CA ALA A 57 0.02 -13.07 0.55
C ALA A 57 0.69 -12.48 -0.69
N GLY A 58 2.00 -12.65 -0.85
CA GLY A 58 2.81 -11.94 -1.85
C GLY A 58 2.27 -12.00 -3.28
N ILE A 59 2.33 -10.85 -3.99
CA ILE A 59 2.00 -10.76 -5.41
C ILE A 59 2.94 -11.65 -6.22
N VAL A 60 2.35 -12.54 -7.02
CA VAL A 60 3.04 -13.17 -8.14
C VAL A 60 2.74 -12.39 -9.41
N LYS A 61 3.72 -12.34 -10.33
CA LYS A 61 3.54 -11.78 -11.68
C LYS A 61 2.28 -12.36 -12.34
N GLY A 62 1.48 -11.48 -12.96
CA GLY A 62 0.23 -11.84 -13.64
C GLY A 62 -1.04 -11.68 -12.80
N ALA A 63 -0.99 -11.03 -11.63
CA ALA A 63 -2.17 -10.79 -10.80
C ALA A 63 -3.24 -9.93 -11.50
N SER A 64 -2.82 -9.03 -12.39
CA SER A 64 -3.67 -8.14 -13.17
C SER A 64 -4.41 -8.80 -14.35
N VAL A 65 -4.06 -10.04 -14.73
CA VAL A 65 -4.66 -10.76 -15.87
C VAL A 65 -5.99 -11.44 -15.49
N GLY A 66 -6.35 -11.46 -14.20
CA GLY A 66 -7.69 -11.81 -13.74
C GLY A 66 -7.97 -13.30 -13.54
N GLU A 67 -7.00 -14.19 -13.75
CA GLU A 67 -7.14 -15.63 -13.47
C GLU A 67 -6.54 -15.99 -12.10
N GLY A 68 -7.34 -16.60 -11.23
CA GLY A 68 -6.86 -17.24 -9.99
C GLY A 68 -6.65 -16.31 -8.79
N LEU A 69 -5.57 -16.57 -8.05
CA LEU A 69 -5.31 -16.00 -6.71
C LEU A 69 -5.05 -14.48 -6.72
N GLY A 70 -4.58 -13.94 -7.85
CA GLY A 70 -4.24 -12.52 -8.00
C GLY A 70 -5.42 -11.55 -7.89
N ASN A 71 -6.61 -11.95 -8.33
CA ASN A 71 -7.79 -11.08 -8.21
C ASN A 71 -8.27 -10.94 -6.75
N LYS A 72 -8.18 -12.02 -5.96
CA LYS A 72 -8.47 -11.98 -4.51
C LYS A 72 -7.50 -11.08 -3.75
N PHE A 73 -6.24 -11.08 -4.18
CA PHE A 73 -5.22 -10.19 -3.66
C PHE A 73 -5.56 -8.71 -3.92
N LEU A 74 -5.87 -8.35 -5.18
CA LEU A 74 -6.21 -6.98 -5.55
C LEU A 74 -7.50 -6.50 -4.86
N ALA A 75 -8.46 -7.40 -4.61
CA ALA A 75 -9.65 -7.09 -3.83
C ALA A 75 -9.31 -6.72 -2.38
N SER A 76 -8.41 -7.46 -1.73
CA SER A 76 -7.96 -7.17 -0.35
C SER A 76 -7.25 -5.81 -0.27
N ILE A 77 -6.41 -5.48 -1.26
CA ILE A 77 -5.81 -4.14 -1.35
C ILE A 77 -6.88 -3.08 -1.55
N ARG A 78 -7.89 -3.34 -2.38
CA ARG A 78 -8.95 -2.37 -2.68
C ARG A 78 -9.69 -1.93 -1.42
N GLU A 79 -9.91 -2.86 -0.50
CA GLU A 79 -10.57 -2.64 0.80
C GLU A 79 -9.66 -1.99 1.86
N SER A 80 -8.34 -1.93 1.64
CA SER A 80 -7.37 -1.34 2.57
C SER A 80 -7.17 0.16 2.32
N ASP A 81 -6.82 0.96 3.33
CA ASP A 81 -6.61 2.40 3.14
C ASP A 81 -5.18 2.76 2.70
N ALA A 82 -4.19 1.95 3.08
CA ALA A 82 -2.78 2.13 2.77
C ALA A 82 -2.10 0.77 2.51
N ILE A 83 -0.94 0.80 1.84
CA ILE A 83 -0.17 -0.40 1.51
C ILE A 83 1.15 -0.37 2.26
N CYS A 84 1.37 -1.36 3.13
CA CYS A 84 2.68 -1.62 3.73
C CYS A 84 3.42 -2.64 2.85
N GLN A 85 4.37 -2.18 2.05
CA GLN A 85 5.11 -3.05 1.15
C GLN A 85 6.41 -3.50 1.80
N VAL A 86 6.47 -4.78 2.16
CA VAL A 86 7.67 -5.38 2.75
C VAL A 86 8.64 -5.76 1.65
N VAL A 87 9.86 -5.24 1.73
CA VAL A 87 10.91 -5.44 0.74
C VAL A 87 12.09 -6.14 1.40
N ARG A 88 12.52 -7.26 0.84
CA ARG A 88 13.67 -8.00 1.34
C ARG A 88 14.97 -7.29 0.94
N VAL A 89 15.80 -6.98 1.92
CA VAL A 89 17.15 -6.42 1.74
C VAL A 89 18.22 -7.31 2.37
N PHE A 90 17.86 -8.07 3.41
CA PHE A 90 18.75 -9.02 4.07
C PHE A 90 19.16 -10.18 3.16
N SER A 91 20.40 -10.64 3.32
CA SER A 91 20.96 -11.77 2.56
C SER A 91 21.00 -13.02 3.44
N ASP A 92 20.07 -13.94 3.20
CA ASP A 92 20.01 -15.21 3.92
C ASP A 92 20.08 -16.37 2.90
N PRO A 93 21.12 -17.22 2.95
CA PRO A 93 21.28 -18.35 2.05
C PRO A 93 20.18 -19.43 2.22
N ASP A 94 19.49 -19.47 3.36
CA ASP A 94 18.43 -20.46 3.63
C ASP A 94 17.05 -20.03 3.11
N VAL A 95 16.91 -18.77 2.67
CA VAL A 95 15.65 -18.23 2.13
C VAL A 95 15.77 -18.00 0.62
N ILE A 96 15.11 -18.84 -0.18
CA ILE A 96 15.16 -18.79 -1.65
C ILE A 96 14.39 -17.57 -2.18
N HIS A 97 15.05 -16.74 -3.00
CA HIS A 97 14.41 -15.65 -3.72
C HIS A 97 13.75 -16.16 -5.00
N VAL A 98 12.53 -15.71 -5.31
CA VAL A 98 11.74 -16.19 -6.47
C VAL A 98 12.47 -15.98 -7.81
N ASN A 99 13.32 -14.95 -7.90
CA ASN A 99 14.11 -14.62 -9.09
C ASN A 99 15.61 -15.00 -9.00
N GLY A 100 16.04 -15.72 -7.96
CA GLY A 100 17.43 -16.18 -7.78
C GLY A 100 18.43 -15.13 -7.29
N GLU A 101 18.16 -13.83 -7.46
CA GLU A 101 18.95 -12.72 -6.89
C GLU A 101 18.04 -11.76 -6.11
N ILE A 102 18.54 -11.25 -4.98
CA ILE A 102 17.83 -10.27 -4.14
C ILE A 102 17.98 -8.89 -4.78
N SER A 103 16.88 -8.30 -5.22
CA SER A 103 16.85 -6.98 -5.83
C SER A 103 15.64 -6.19 -5.32
N PRO A 104 15.83 -5.36 -4.27
CA PRO A 104 14.75 -4.57 -3.68
C PRO A 104 13.98 -3.74 -4.71
N SER A 105 14.68 -3.16 -5.68
CA SER A 105 14.07 -2.37 -6.76
C SER A 105 13.19 -3.22 -7.68
N SER A 106 13.62 -4.44 -8.01
CA SER A 106 12.86 -5.36 -8.88
C SER A 106 11.57 -5.85 -8.21
N ASP A 107 11.64 -6.14 -6.90
CA ASP A 107 10.48 -6.55 -6.11
C ASP A 107 9.46 -5.41 -6.01
N ILE A 108 9.94 -4.19 -5.79
CA ILE A 108 9.11 -2.98 -5.79
C ILE A 108 8.44 -2.77 -7.13
N GLU A 109 9.22 -2.83 -8.21
CA GLU A 109 8.74 -2.62 -9.57
C GLU A 109 7.72 -3.70 -9.99
N THR A 110 7.92 -4.95 -9.58
CA THR A 110 6.98 -6.04 -9.85
C THR A 110 5.61 -5.75 -9.23
N ILE A 111 5.57 -5.38 -7.95
CA ILE A 111 4.32 -5.05 -7.25
C ILE A 111 3.67 -3.81 -7.88
N ASN A 112 4.44 -2.74 -8.09
CA ASN A 112 3.94 -1.50 -8.69
C ASN A 112 3.34 -1.75 -10.08
N THR A 113 4.01 -2.57 -10.90
CA THR A 113 3.53 -2.91 -12.25
C THR A 113 2.16 -3.58 -12.19
N GLU A 114 1.96 -4.56 -11.30
CA GLU A 114 0.66 -5.24 -11.19
C GLU A 114 -0.47 -4.29 -10.73
N LEU A 115 -0.17 -3.37 -9.80
CA LEU A 115 -1.14 -2.35 -9.37
C LEU A 115 -1.46 -1.37 -10.50
N ILE A 116 -0.44 -0.94 -11.25
CA ILE A 116 -0.57 -0.03 -12.39
C ILE A 116 -1.41 -0.66 -13.50
N LEU A 117 -1.17 -1.93 -13.84
CA LEU A 117 -1.92 -2.64 -14.87
C LEU A 117 -3.40 -2.79 -14.49
N ALA A 118 -3.70 -3.09 -13.23
CA ALA A 118 -5.08 -3.14 -12.74
C ALA A 118 -5.78 -1.77 -12.78
N ASP A 119 -5.05 -0.71 -12.45
CA ASP A 119 -5.58 0.66 -12.52
C ASP A 119 -5.76 1.15 -13.96
N LEU A 120 -4.86 0.79 -14.89
CA LEU A 120 -4.99 1.11 -16.32
C LEU A 120 -6.31 0.58 -16.87
N GLN A 121 -6.63 -0.70 -16.61
CA GLN A 121 -7.91 -1.28 -17.03
C GLN A 121 -9.11 -0.49 -16.46
N THR A 122 -9.02 -0.05 -15.20
CA THR A 122 -10.08 0.74 -14.56
C THR A 122 -10.22 2.12 -15.22
N VAL A 123 -9.10 2.80 -15.44
CA VAL A 123 -9.03 4.14 -16.02
C VAL A 123 -9.49 4.15 -17.48
N GLU A 124 -9.03 3.22 -18.31
CA GLU A 124 -9.42 3.09 -19.72
C GLU A 124 -10.94 2.89 -19.86
N ASN A 125 -11.50 1.99 -19.05
CA ASN A 125 -12.95 1.75 -19.03
C ASN A 125 -13.75 2.98 -18.62
N ARG A 126 -13.23 3.78 -17.68
CA ARG A 126 -13.88 5.02 -17.25
C ARG A 126 -13.72 6.12 -18.30
N LEU A 127 -12.56 6.25 -18.95
CA LEU A 127 -12.29 7.26 -19.99
C LEU A 127 -13.31 7.20 -21.12
N VAL A 128 -13.60 6.01 -21.63
CA VAL A 128 -14.58 5.81 -22.73
C VAL A 128 -15.97 6.34 -22.35
N LYS A 129 -16.39 6.14 -21.10
CA LYS A 129 -17.70 6.58 -20.60
C LYS A 129 -17.70 8.10 -20.34
N LEU A 130 -16.70 8.58 -19.60
CA LEU A 130 -16.60 9.97 -19.17
C LEU A 130 -16.41 10.92 -20.37
N ALA A 131 -15.64 10.52 -21.39
CA ALA A 131 -15.47 11.31 -22.61
C ALA A 131 -16.80 11.51 -23.37
N LYS A 132 -17.71 10.53 -23.33
CA LYS A 132 -19.05 10.65 -23.93
C LYS A 132 -19.96 11.56 -23.11
N GLU A 133 -19.88 11.47 -21.78
CA GLU A 133 -20.68 12.29 -20.85
C GLU A 133 -20.25 13.76 -20.89
N ALA A 134 -18.94 14.04 -20.88
CA ALA A 134 -18.38 15.38 -20.88
C ALA A 134 -18.77 16.20 -22.12
N ARG A 135 -19.03 15.57 -23.27
CA ARG A 135 -19.56 16.25 -24.47
C ARG A 135 -20.91 16.93 -24.24
N LYS A 136 -21.72 16.41 -23.30
CA LYS A 136 -23.05 16.94 -22.96
C LYS A 136 -23.04 17.74 -21.65
N ARG A 137 -21.99 17.60 -20.84
CA ARG A 137 -21.89 18.08 -19.47
C ARG A 137 -20.53 18.75 -19.24
N PRO A 138 -20.41 20.06 -19.54
CA PRO A 138 -19.13 20.78 -19.44
C PRO A 138 -18.50 20.75 -18.04
N GLU A 139 -19.30 20.55 -16.98
CA GLU A 139 -18.83 20.41 -15.61
C GLU A 139 -17.93 19.18 -15.40
N LEU A 140 -17.99 18.18 -16.29
CA LEU A 140 -17.15 16.98 -16.23
C LEU A 140 -15.77 17.16 -16.88
N ALA A 141 -15.47 18.33 -17.47
CA ALA A 141 -14.22 18.57 -18.17
C ALA A 141 -12.99 18.41 -17.27
N GLN A 142 -13.07 18.86 -16.02
CA GLN A 142 -11.96 18.71 -15.05
C GLN A 142 -11.73 17.25 -14.67
N ALA A 143 -12.80 16.49 -14.44
CA ALA A 143 -12.70 15.06 -14.16
C ALA A 143 -12.14 14.28 -15.35
N LEU A 144 -12.53 14.62 -16.58
CA LEU A 144 -11.97 14.01 -17.78
C LEU A 144 -10.47 14.30 -17.92
N SER A 145 -10.06 15.55 -17.74
CA SER A 145 -8.65 15.94 -17.81
C SER A 145 -7.81 15.26 -16.73
N ALA A 146 -8.32 15.15 -15.50
CA ALA A 146 -7.65 14.42 -14.42
C ALA A 146 -7.48 12.94 -14.77
N LEU A 147 -8.50 12.33 -15.38
CA LEU A 147 -8.48 10.92 -15.78
C LEU A 147 -7.54 10.65 -16.97
N GLU A 148 -7.48 11.56 -17.94
CA GLU A 148 -6.51 11.51 -19.05
C GLU A 148 -5.08 11.60 -18.52
N LYS A 149 -4.84 12.50 -17.56
CA LYS A 149 -3.53 12.63 -16.91
C LYS A 149 -3.16 11.39 -16.10
N ALA A 150 -4.10 10.81 -15.36
CA ALA A 150 -3.90 9.55 -14.64
C ALA A 150 -3.51 8.42 -15.60
N HIS A 151 -4.18 8.32 -16.75
CA HIS A 151 -3.85 7.36 -17.80
C HIS A 151 -2.43 7.53 -18.34
N GLU A 152 -1.98 8.77 -18.61
CA GLU A 152 -0.60 9.05 -19.03
C GLU A 152 0.43 8.65 -17.97
N ILE A 153 0.17 8.96 -16.70
CA ILE A 153 1.04 8.61 -15.57
C ILE A 153 1.19 7.09 -15.47
N LEU A 154 0.08 6.37 -15.49
CA LEU A 154 0.08 4.90 -15.41
C LEU A 154 0.80 4.26 -16.60
N ASN A 155 0.58 4.75 -17.82
CA ASN A 155 1.29 4.25 -19.02
C ASN A 155 2.80 4.50 -18.98
N SER A 156 3.25 5.53 -18.26
CA SER A 156 4.68 5.80 -18.04
C SER A 156 5.32 4.90 -16.98
N GLY A 157 4.57 3.96 -16.39
CA GLY A 157 5.06 3.06 -15.34
C GLY A 157 5.10 3.70 -13.95
N ASN A 158 4.45 4.85 -13.75
CA ASN A 158 4.44 5.55 -12.47
C ASN A 158 3.11 5.32 -11.73
N THR A 159 3.18 5.20 -10.39
CA THR A 159 2.00 5.10 -9.53
C THR A 159 1.29 6.44 -9.38
N ILE A 160 -0.03 6.41 -9.16
CA ILE A 160 -0.82 7.62 -8.92
C ILE A 160 -0.37 8.34 -7.64
N ALA A 161 -0.08 7.59 -6.57
CA ALA A 161 0.42 8.15 -5.31
C ALA A 161 1.73 8.92 -5.50
N GLY A 162 2.68 8.38 -6.26
CA GLY A 162 3.94 9.06 -6.57
C GLY A 162 3.74 10.35 -7.38
N ALA A 163 2.78 10.34 -8.32
CA ALA A 163 2.43 11.54 -9.08
C ALA A 163 1.76 12.62 -8.21
N VAL A 164 0.89 12.23 -7.28
CA VAL A 164 0.27 13.16 -6.31
C VAL A 164 1.32 13.75 -5.39
N GLY A 165 2.19 12.92 -4.79
CA GLY A 165 3.25 13.36 -3.87
C GLY A 165 4.29 14.29 -4.52
N SER A 166 4.48 14.19 -5.84
CA SER A 166 5.35 15.09 -6.61
C SER A 166 4.61 16.30 -7.21
N GLY A 167 3.33 16.50 -6.89
CA GLY A 167 2.53 17.61 -7.40
C GLY A 167 2.20 17.52 -8.89
N LYS A 168 2.42 16.36 -9.52
CA LYS A 168 2.13 16.12 -10.94
C LYS A 168 0.66 15.83 -11.19
N LEU A 169 -0.13 15.43 -10.20
CA LEU A 169 -1.55 15.09 -10.35
C LEU A 169 -2.36 15.55 -9.14
N ASP A 170 -3.53 16.13 -9.41
CA ASP A 170 -4.58 16.29 -8.41
C ASP A 170 -5.56 15.11 -8.56
N ALA A 171 -5.58 14.22 -7.58
CA ALA A 171 -6.40 13.01 -7.59
C ALA A 171 -7.82 13.23 -7.05
N THR A 172 -8.22 14.47 -6.71
CA THR A 172 -9.56 14.76 -6.14
C THR A 172 -10.71 14.21 -7.00
N PHE A 173 -10.58 14.29 -8.33
CA PHE A 173 -11.58 13.78 -9.27
C PHE A 173 -11.49 12.27 -9.54
N LEU A 174 -10.52 11.58 -8.94
CA LEU A 174 -10.25 10.15 -9.15
C LEU A 174 -10.64 9.29 -7.95
N ASN A 175 -11.02 9.91 -6.83
CA ASN A 175 -11.34 9.21 -5.57
C ASN A 175 -12.40 8.11 -5.74
N ASP A 176 -13.43 8.35 -6.56
CA ASP A 176 -14.51 7.41 -6.84
C ASP A 176 -14.05 6.15 -7.60
N LEU A 177 -12.84 6.15 -8.18
CA LEU A 177 -12.29 5.01 -8.91
C LEU A 177 -11.58 4.00 -7.99
N HIS A 178 -11.30 4.39 -6.74
CA HIS A 178 -10.58 3.55 -5.78
C HIS A 178 -9.33 2.89 -6.38
N LEU A 179 -8.53 3.69 -7.11
CA LEU A 179 -7.30 3.23 -7.77
C LEU A 179 -6.33 2.68 -6.73
N LEU A 180 -5.77 1.50 -7.00
CA LEU A 180 -4.92 0.77 -6.07
C LEU A 180 -3.59 1.51 -5.87
N SER A 181 -3.00 2.00 -6.97
CA SER A 181 -1.75 2.76 -6.98
C SER A 181 -1.89 4.20 -6.48
N ALA A 182 -3.11 4.65 -6.16
CA ALA A 182 -3.37 5.95 -5.53
C ALA A 182 -3.27 5.90 -4.01
N LYS A 183 -3.30 4.70 -3.41
CA LYS A 183 -3.18 4.52 -1.95
C LYS A 183 -1.78 4.94 -1.49
N PRO A 184 -1.63 5.48 -0.27
CA PRO A 184 -0.32 5.73 0.33
C PRO A 184 0.48 4.43 0.47
N PHE A 185 1.77 4.51 0.16
CA PHE A 185 2.73 3.41 0.33
C PHE A 185 3.64 3.70 1.53
N ILE A 186 3.82 2.68 2.37
CA ILE A 186 4.85 2.63 3.40
C ILE A 186 5.77 1.47 3.02
N TYR A 187 7.02 1.77 2.69
CA TYR A 187 8.01 0.76 2.33
C TYR A 187 8.72 0.27 3.58
N VAL A 188 8.60 -1.02 3.86
CA VAL A 188 9.25 -1.66 5.00
C VAL A 188 10.42 -2.50 4.50
N PHE A 189 11.62 -1.97 4.62
CA PHE A 189 12.84 -2.68 4.23
C PHE A 189 13.29 -3.58 5.37
N ASN A 190 13.20 -4.90 5.14
CA ASN A 190 13.66 -5.91 6.06
C ASN A 190 15.16 -6.17 5.81
N VAL A 191 16.02 -5.76 6.75
CA VAL A 191 17.48 -5.81 6.67
C VAL A 191 18.05 -6.76 7.73
N ASP A 192 19.35 -7.07 7.63
CA ASP A 192 20.07 -7.78 8.69
C ASP A 192 20.27 -6.85 9.91
N GLU A 193 20.37 -7.41 11.12
CA GLU A 193 20.49 -6.63 12.38
C GLU A 193 21.65 -5.62 12.34
N ASP A 194 22.79 -6.02 11.77
CA ASP A 194 23.98 -5.16 11.64
C ASP A 194 23.72 -3.91 10.76
N ALA A 195 22.77 -4.02 9.84
CA ALA A 195 22.42 -2.98 8.88
C ALA A 195 21.35 -1.99 9.41
N LEU A 196 20.73 -2.25 10.56
CA LEU A 196 19.74 -1.35 11.19
C LEU A 196 20.31 0.04 11.51
N SER A 197 21.61 0.11 11.81
CA SER A 197 22.31 1.35 12.15
C SER A 197 23.03 2.01 10.97
N ASP A 198 22.98 1.40 9.78
CA ASP A 198 23.65 1.91 8.58
C ASP A 198 22.85 3.05 7.94
N LEU A 199 23.34 4.28 8.17
CA LEU A 199 22.72 5.50 7.67
C LEU A 199 22.88 5.66 6.15
N GLU A 200 23.95 5.14 5.54
CA GLU A 200 24.15 5.22 4.09
C GLU A 200 23.19 4.29 3.36
N LEU A 201 23.03 3.05 3.86
CA LEU A 201 22.05 2.12 3.36
C LEU A 201 20.63 2.70 3.48
N ARG A 202 20.27 3.24 4.65
CA ARG A 202 18.96 3.86 4.87
C ARG A 202 18.71 5.02 3.91
N ALA A 203 19.69 5.89 3.67
CA ALA A 203 19.56 7.00 2.72
C ALA A 203 19.36 6.50 1.28
N ARG A 204 20.09 5.46 0.87
CA ARG A 204 19.94 4.83 -0.45
C ARG A 204 18.55 4.21 -0.64
N LEU A 205 18.03 3.52 0.37
CA LEU A 205 16.70 2.93 0.35
C LEU A 205 15.59 4.01 0.33
N ALA A 206 15.75 5.08 1.10
CA ALA A 206 14.81 6.22 1.08
C ALA A 206 14.77 6.90 -0.29
N ALA A 207 15.94 7.11 -0.92
CA ALA A 207 16.02 7.71 -2.24
C ALA A 207 15.36 6.86 -3.34
N MET A 208 15.35 5.52 -3.17
CA MET A 208 14.74 4.59 -4.13
C MET A 208 13.23 4.75 -4.25
N VAL A 209 12.55 5.11 -3.16
CA VAL A 209 11.08 5.14 -3.09
C VAL A 209 10.52 6.54 -2.82
N ALA A 210 11.36 7.57 -2.81
CA ALA A 210 10.93 8.95 -2.61
C ALA A 210 9.81 9.33 -3.61
N PRO A 211 8.72 9.98 -3.16
CA PRO A 211 8.54 10.62 -1.86
C PRO A 211 7.87 9.75 -0.78
N ALA A 212 7.74 8.43 -0.98
CA ALA A 212 7.06 7.56 -0.03
C ALA A 212 7.84 7.41 1.30
N GLU A 213 7.11 7.10 2.37
CA GLU A 213 7.70 6.86 3.69
C GLU A 213 8.38 5.49 3.74
N ILE A 214 9.47 5.42 4.51
CA ILE A 214 10.20 4.17 4.73
C ILE A 214 10.31 3.81 6.20
N VAL A 215 10.30 2.52 6.48
CA VAL A 215 10.67 1.91 7.75
C VAL A 215 11.76 0.88 7.46
N VAL A 216 12.82 0.89 8.25
CA VAL A 216 13.87 -0.14 8.19
C VAL A 216 13.72 -0.99 9.44
N LEU A 217 13.62 -2.30 9.25
CA LEU A 217 13.40 -3.30 10.29
C LEU A 217 14.37 -4.47 10.13
#